data_AF-A0A257EL79-F1
#
_entry.id   AF-A0A257EL79-F1
#
_cell.length_a   1.000
_cell.length_b   1.000
_cell.length_c   1.000
_cell.angle_alpha   90.00
_cell.angle_beta   90.00
_cell.angle_gamma   90.00
#
_symmetry.space_group_name_H-M   'P 1'
#
loop_
_entity.id
_entity.type
_entity.pdbx_description
1 polymer ?
#
loop_
_entity_poly.entity_id
_entity_poly.type
_entity_poly.pdbx_seq_one_letter_code
_entity_poly.pdbx_strand_id
1 'polypeptide(L)'
;MVLTCNVTAHADGVDLLAQFMKQTRSGRAQFTQVVTSPSRAGQAPRTKTSSGSFEFQRPGQFRFDYRKPFVQTLVADGQTLWLHDVDLNQVTARPQAQVLGSTPAALLTSASDLQALKKDFQFSPEPDRDGLQWVRATPQSPDGQIRSVMVGLHAALNGPELAMLDVQDSLGQRSVLSFAAFESNPSLPPGTFVFKAPAGAAVIRP
;
A
#
# COMPACT_ATOMS: atom_id res chain seq x y z
N MET A 1 30.36 14.13 -36.78
CA MET A 1 28.92 14.04 -36.47
C MET A 1 28.80 13.43 -35.09
N VAL A 2 28.71 14.26 -34.06
CA VAL A 2 28.60 13.79 -32.67
C VAL A 2 27.13 13.45 -32.45
N LEU A 3 26.80 12.16 -32.31
CA LEU A 3 25.48 11.75 -31.85
C LEU A 3 25.38 12.10 -30.36
N THR A 4 24.68 13.18 -30.05
CA THR A 4 24.14 13.42 -28.71
C THR A 4 23.05 12.40 -28.46
N CYS A 5 23.36 11.39 -27.65
CA CYS A 5 22.37 10.50 -27.07
C CYS A 5 21.55 11.33 -26.07
N ASN A 6 20.33 11.71 -26.45
CA ASN A 6 19.40 12.32 -25.50
C ASN A 6 19.03 11.25 -24.48
N VAL A 7 19.67 11.32 -23.32
CA VAL A 7 19.19 10.66 -22.10
C VAL A 7 17.90 11.38 -21.72
N THR A 8 16.76 10.86 -22.17
CA THR A 8 15.46 11.19 -21.56
C THR A 8 15.56 10.77 -20.10
N ALA A 9 15.58 11.77 -19.22
CA ALA A 9 15.85 11.62 -17.81
C ALA A 9 14.90 10.60 -17.17
N HIS A 10 15.48 9.68 -16.40
CA HIS A 10 14.83 8.72 -15.50
C HIS A 10 14.06 9.41 -14.34
N ALA A 11 13.41 10.56 -14.56
CA ALA A 11 12.69 11.33 -13.53
C ALA A 11 11.19 11.02 -13.48
N ASP A 12 10.63 10.36 -14.50
CA ASP A 12 9.18 10.27 -14.69
C ASP A 12 8.46 9.55 -13.55
N GLY A 13 8.99 8.45 -13.01
CA GLY A 13 8.30 7.68 -11.97
C GLY A 13 8.04 8.48 -10.70
N VAL A 14 9.06 9.21 -10.20
CA VAL A 14 8.94 10.00 -8.95
C VAL A 14 7.97 11.17 -9.16
N ASP A 15 8.00 11.80 -10.32
CA ASP A 15 7.06 12.86 -10.68
C ASP A 15 5.64 12.33 -10.84
N LEU A 16 5.48 11.14 -11.42
CA LEU A 16 4.20 10.46 -11.56
C LEU A 16 3.61 10.09 -10.19
N LEU A 17 4.43 9.60 -9.26
CA LEU A 17 4.02 9.38 -7.87
C LEU A 17 3.64 10.68 -7.18
N ALA A 18 4.40 11.77 -7.39
CA ALA A 18 4.08 13.07 -6.84
C ALA A 18 2.74 13.60 -7.37
N GLN A 19 2.46 13.40 -8.66
CA GLN A 19 1.17 13.72 -9.26
C GLN A 19 0.04 12.87 -8.68
N PHE A 20 0.24 11.55 -8.55
CA PHE A 20 -0.73 10.63 -7.95
C PHE A 20 -1.16 11.09 -6.56
N MET A 21 -0.19 11.42 -5.70
CA MET A 21 -0.45 11.85 -4.34
C MET A 21 -1.22 13.18 -4.28
N LYS A 22 -0.89 14.13 -5.16
CA LYS A 22 -1.56 15.45 -5.20
C LYS A 22 -2.98 15.39 -5.76
N GLN A 23 -3.19 14.59 -6.81
CA GLN A 23 -4.45 14.56 -7.57
C GLN A 23 -5.47 13.59 -6.97
N THR A 24 -5.01 12.51 -6.35
CA THR A 24 -5.88 11.50 -5.75
C THR A 24 -6.03 11.82 -4.26
N ARG A 25 -7.24 12.07 -3.77
CA ARG A 25 -7.52 12.24 -2.33
C ARG A 25 -8.21 11.02 -1.76
N SER A 26 -9.05 10.37 -2.55
CA SER A 26 -9.62 9.06 -2.26
C SER A 26 -9.38 8.12 -3.42
N GLY A 27 -9.45 6.81 -3.15
CA GLY A 27 -9.39 5.82 -4.21
C GLY A 27 -10.11 4.54 -3.81
N ARG A 28 -10.53 3.78 -4.82
CA ARG A 28 -11.11 2.45 -4.68
C ARG A 28 -10.47 1.53 -5.70
N ALA A 29 -10.18 0.30 -5.32
CA ALA A 29 -9.71 -0.73 -6.23
C ALA A 29 -10.07 -2.13 -5.72
N GLN A 30 -10.04 -3.12 -6.60
CA GLN A 30 -9.83 -4.50 -6.16
C GLN A 30 -8.34 -4.76 -6.02
N PHE A 31 -7.96 -5.64 -5.10
CA PHE A 31 -6.57 -6.04 -4.95
C PHE A 31 -6.41 -7.56 -4.93
N THR A 32 -5.25 -8.01 -5.41
CA THR A 32 -4.70 -9.34 -5.14
C THR A 32 -3.35 -9.16 -4.48
N GLN A 33 -3.16 -9.78 -3.32
CA GLN A 33 -1.93 -9.76 -2.56
C GLN A 33 -1.27 -11.12 -2.60
N VAL A 34 0.02 -11.18 -2.93
CA VAL A 34 0.85 -12.38 -2.82
C VAL A 34 1.96 -12.11 -1.82
N VAL A 35 1.93 -12.83 -0.69
CA VAL A 35 2.97 -12.79 0.34
C VAL A 35 3.86 -14.01 0.19
N THR A 36 5.14 -13.78 -0.05
CA THR A 36 6.18 -14.80 -0.20
C THR A 36 7.11 -14.73 1.01
N SER A 37 7.14 -15.80 1.81
CA SER A 37 8.07 -15.93 2.93
C SER A 37 9.47 -16.33 2.44
N PRO A 38 10.55 -15.89 3.12
CA PRO A 38 11.91 -16.30 2.78
C PRO A 38 12.05 -17.82 2.89
N SER A 39 12.60 -18.44 1.85
CA SER A 39 12.88 -19.88 1.81
C SER A 39 14.25 -20.21 2.39
N ARG A 40 14.36 -21.36 3.07
CA ARG A 40 15.65 -21.98 3.37
C ARG A 40 16.21 -22.69 2.13
N ALA A 41 17.53 -22.85 2.05
CA ALA A 41 18.18 -23.54 0.93
C ALA A 41 17.55 -24.93 0.71
N GLY A 42 17.14 -25.20 -0.55
CA GLY A 42 16.52 -26.46 -0.95
C GLY A 42 15.00 -26.56 -0.73
N GLN A 43 14.33 -25.50 -0.26
CA GLN A 43 12.86 -25.47 -0.14
C GLN A 43 12.24 -24.46 -1.09
N ALA A 44 11.10 -24.82 -1.69
CA ALA A 44 10.31 -23.87 -2.46
C ALA A 44 9.81 -22.72 -1.56
N PRO A 45 9.79 -21.46 -2.05
CA PRO A 45 9.21 -20.34 -1.32
C PRO A 45 7.75 -20.61 -0.99
N ARG A 46 7.36 -20.34 0.27
CA ARG A 46 5.96 -20.43 0.68
C ARG A 46 5.26 -19.15 0.29
N THR A 47 4.19 -19.27 -0.48
CA THR A 47 3.35 -18.16 -0.90
C THR A 47 1.97 -18.25 -0.30
N LYS A 48 1.40 -17.10 0.07
CA LYS A 48 0.00 -16.95 0.44
C LYS A 48 -0.60 -15.90 -0.47
N THR A 49 -1.72 -16.24 -1.11
CA THR A 49 -2.45 -15.30 -1.96
C THR A 49 -3.74 -14.91 -1.27
N SER A 50 -4.02 -13.62 -1.22
CA SER A 50 -5.27 -13.07 -0.72
C SER A 50 -5.87 -12.10 -1.73
N SER A 51 -7.17 -11.88 -1.72
CA SER A 51 -7.80 -10.89 -2.60
C SER A 51 -9.00 -10.23 -1.95
N GLY A 52 -9.36 -9.04 -2.45
CA GLY A 52 -10.36 -8.22 -1.79
C GLY A 52 -10.59 -6.88 -2.45
N SER A 53 -11.17 -5.96 -1.68
CA SER A 53 -11.33 -4.54 -2.04
C SER A 53 -10.48 -3.65 -1.14
N PHE A 54 -9.94 -2.60 -1.74
CA PHE A 54 -9.17 -1.56 -1.06
C PHE A 54 -9.84 -0.21 -1.32
N GLU A 55 -10.08 0.52 -0.25
CA GLU A 55 -10.57 1.90 -0.30
C GLU A 55 -9.69 2.76 0.60
N PHE A 56 -9.45 4.00 0.20
CA PHE A 56 -8.75 4.95 1.05
C PHE A 56 -9.25 6.38 0.88
N GLN A 57 -9.02 7.17 1.92
CA GLN A 57 -9.21 8.60 1.92
C GLN A 57 -8.10 9.26 2.72
N ARG A 58 -7.40 10.20 2.09
CA ARG A 58 -6.33 10.93 2.73
C ARG A 58 -6.91 12.05 3.64
N PRO A 59 -6.27 12.34 4.77
CA PRO A 59 -5.12 11.63 5.34
C PRO A 59 -5.54 10.42 6.20
N GLY A 60 -4.75 9.35 6.13
CA GLY A 60 -4.69 8.28 7.12
C GLY A 60 -5.88 7.33 7.19
N GLN A 61 -6.92 7.47 6.38
CA GLN A 61 -8.05 6.55 6.39
C GLN A 61 -7.94 5.53 5.27
N PHE A 62 -8.12 4.26 5.60
CA PHE A 62 -8.21 3.19 4.61
C PHE A 62 -8.98 1.99 5.12
N ARG A 63 -9.41 1.16 4.17
CA ARG A 63 -10.12 -0.08 4.42
C ARG A 63 -9.64 -1.13 3.43
N PHE A 64 -9.16 -2.26 3.94
CA PHE A 64 -9.03 -3.50 3.19
C PHE A 64 -10.11 -4.48 3.65
N ASP A 65 -10.90 -4.97 2.70
CA ASP A 65 -11.78 -6.11 2.92
C ASP A 65 -11.23 -7.30 2.15
N TYR A 66 -10.60 -8.22 2.88
CA TYR A 66 -10.14 -9.50 2.38
C TYR A 66 -11.33 -10.45 2.23
N ARG A 67 -11.46 -11.05 1.05
CA ARG A 67 -12.55 -11.98 0.70
C ARG A 67 -12.08 -13.42 0.53
N LYS A 68 -10.81 -13.61 0.18
CA LYS A 68 -10.20 -14.94 -0.03
C LYS A 68 -8.77 -14.95 0.49
N PRO A 69 -8.28 -16.11 0.98
CA PRO A 69 -9.04 -17.31 1.32
C PRO A 69 -9.82 -17.15 2.65
N PHE A 70 -9.43 -16.19 3.48
CA PHE A 70 -10.06 -15.90 4.76
C PHE A 70 -10.72 -14.52 4.70
N VAL A 71 -11.84 -14.37 5.40
CA VAL A 71 -12.56 -13.10 5.46
C VAL A 71 -11.98 -12.27 6.59
N GLN A 72 -11.36 -11.15 6.24
CA GLN A 72 -10.75 -10.25 7.21
C GLN A 72 -11.02 -8.81 6.81
N THR A 73 -11.14 -7.92 7.79
CA THR A 73 -11.26 -6.48 7.54
C THR A 73 -10.17 -5.75 8.29
N LEU A 74 -9.40 -4.92 7.58
CA LEU A 74 -8.42 -4.00 8.17
C LEU A 74 -8.90 -2.57 7.91
N VAL A 75 -9.23 -1.83 8.96
CA VAL A 75 -9.70 -0.43 8.88
C VAL A 75 -8.77 0.48 9.65
N ALA A 76 -8.26 1.50 9.00
CA ALA A 76 -7.68 2.67 9.63
C ALA A 76 -8.72 3.80 9.60
N ASP A 77 -9.21 4.20 10.77
CA ASP A 77 -10.23 5.25 10.90
C ASP A 77 -9.64 6.66 11.11
N GLY A 78 -8.31 6.76 11.12
CA GLY A 78 -7.56 7.98 11.42
C GLY A 78 -7.04 8.07 12.86
N GLN A 79 -7.51 7.19 13.76
CA GLN A 79 -7.09 7.12 15.16
C GLN A 79 -6.64 5.71 15.56
N THR A 80 -7.38 4.70 15.12
CA THR A 80 -7.22 3.29 15.46
C THR A 80 -7.10 2.45 14.20
N LEU A 81 -6.15 1.52 14.20
CA LEU A 81 -6.08 0.43 13.25
C LEU A 81 -6.84 -0.77 13.83
N TRP A 82 -7.97 -1.11 13.19
CA TRP A 82 -8.81 -2.24 13.51
C TRP A 82 -8.51 -3.39 12.56
N LEU A 83 -8.19 -4.56 13.11
CA LEU A 83 -8.10 -5.81 12.36
C LEU A 83 -9.18 -6.74 12.89
N HIS A 84 -10.13 -7.11 12.04
CA HIS A 84 -11.16 -8.09 12.33
C HIS A 84 -10.88 -9.37 11.56
N ASP A 85 -10.64 -10.44 12.29
CA ASP A 85 -10.60 -11.79 11.76
C ASP A 85 -11.97 -12.44 11.99
N VAL A 86 -12.73 -12.64 10.91
CA VAL A 86 -14.12 -13.13 10.98
C VAL A 86 -14.16 -14.58 11.45
N ASP A 87 -13.21 -15.40 10.99
CA ASP A 87 -13.19 -16.83 11.29
C ASP A 87 -12.83 -17.08 12.77
N LEU A 88 -11.97 -16.24 13.33
CA LEU A 88 -11.64 -16.27 14.76
C LEU A 88 -12.63 -15.48 15.63
N ASN A 89 -13.58 -14.75 15.01
CA ASN A 89 -14.47 -13.81 15.68
C ASN A 89 -13.72 -12.88 16.66
N GLN A 90 -12.59 -12.34 16.19
CA GLN A 90 -11.65 -11.56 17.00
C GLN A 90 -11.35 -10.22 16.34
N VAL A 91 -11.37 -9.16 17.14
CA VAL A 91 -11.00 -7.80 16.75
C VAL A 91 -9.76 -7.39 17.51
N THR A 92 -8.72 -6.98 16.79
CA THR A 92 -7.54 -6.32 17.36
C THR A 92 -7.62 -4.83 17.07
N ALA A 93 -7.44 -3.99 18.09
CA ALA A 93 -7.47 -2.54 17.97
C ALA A 93 -6.16 -1.96 18.50
N ARG A 94 -5.43 -1.23 17.65
CA ARG A 94 -4.14 -0.61 18.00
C ARG A 94 -4.13 0.88 17.65
N PRO A 95 -3.46 1.74 18.43
CA PRO A 95 -3.30 3.14 18.06
C PRO A 95 -2.62 3.27 16.70
N GLN A 96 -3.29 3.91 15.74
CA GLN A 96 -2.83 3.96 14.35
C GLN A 96 -1.43 4.59 14.24
N ALA A 97 -1.16 5.65 15.02
CA ALA A 97 0.14 6.31 15.05
C ALA A 97 1.32 5.37 15.37
N GLN A 98 1.10 4.27 16.08
CA GLN A 98 2.15 3.33 16.48
C GLN A 98 2.41 2.23 15.44
N VAL A 99 1.41 1.87 14.64
CA VAL A 99 1.46 0.68 13.77
C VAL A 99 1.36 0.99 12.29
N LEU A 100 0.87 2.18 11.93
CA LEU A 100 0.62 2.56 10.54
C LEU A 100 1.90 2.51 9.71
N GLY A 101 3.02 3.01 10.25
CA GLY A 101 4.32 3.03 9.56
C GLY A 101 4.84 1.64 9.15
N SER A 102 4.29 0.57 9.72
CA SER A 102 4.60 -0.82 9.36
C SER A 102 3.74 -1.37 8.23
N THR A 103 2.78 -0.60 7.71
CA THR A 103 1.86 -1.04 6.66
C THR A 103 2.24 -0.43 5.30
N PRO A 104 2.22 -1.22 4.21
CA PRO A 104 2.40 -0.70 2.84
C PRO A 104 1.45 0.45 2.49
N ALA A 105 0.21 0.36 2.98
CA ALA A 105 -0.84 1.33 2.73
C ALA A 105 -0.55 2.71 3.34
N ALA A 106 0.30 2.80 4.36
CA ALA A 106 0.69 4.08 4.93
C ALA A 106 1.41 4.98 3.92
N LEU A 107 2.25 4.42 3.05
CA LEU A 107 2.91 5.19 1.99
C LEU A 107 1.88 5.86 1.07
N LEU A 108 0.78 5.16 0.80
CA LEU A 108 -0.30 5.68 -0.02
C LEU A 108 -1.17 6.67 0.74
N THR A 109 -1.45 6.45 2.02
CA THR A 109 -2.58 7.11 2.69
C THR A 109 -2.20 8.17 3.72
N SER A 110 -0.98 8.11 4.26
CA SER A 110 -0.56 8.96 5.39
C SER A 110 -0.34 10.43 5.02
N ALA A 111 0.02 10.71 3.77
CA ALA A 111 0.35 12.05 3.32
C ALA A 111 -0.41 12.44 2.04
N SER A 112 -0.75 13.73 1.95
CA SER A 112 -1.35 14.37 0.79
C SER A 112 -0.32 14.75 -0.29
N ASP A 113 0.96 14.74 0.04
CA ASP A 113 2.03 15.03 -0.91
C ASP A 113 3.30 14.23 -0.61
N LEU A 114 4.15 14.11 -1.63
CA LEU A 114 5.40 13.37 -1.56
C LEU A 114 6.43 14.05 -0.64
N GLN A 115 6.35 15.37 -0.43
CA GLN A 115 7.31 16.11 0.39
C GLN A 115 7.18 15.76 1.87
N ALA A 116 5.95 15.60 2.35
CA ALA A 116 5.68 15.14 3.71
C ALA A 116 6.23 13.73 3.97
N LEU A 117 6.31 12.86 2.95
CA LEU A 117 6.91 11.53 3.08
C LEU A 117 8.43 11.53 2.99
N LYS A 118 9.05 12.54 2.37
CA LYS A 118 10.52 12.61 2.24
C LYS A 118 11.26 12.71 3.57
N LYS A 119 10.56 13.04 4.66
CA LYS A 119 11.10 13.01 6.02
C LYS A 119 11.35 11.58 6.53
N ASP A 120 10.54 10.62 6.07
CA ASP A 120 10.58 9.22 6.53
C ASP A 120 11.13 8.28 5.45
N PHE A 121 11.04 8.65 4.17
CA PHE A 121 11.44 7.82 3.03
C PHE A 121 12.30 8.60 2.03
N GLN A 122 13.35 7.94 1.54
CA GLN A 122 14.03 8.36 0.33
C GLN A 122 13.34 7.73 -0.89
N PHE A 123 13.09 8.53 -1.92
CA PHE A 123 12.47 8.08 -3.16
C PHE A 123 13.49 8.07 -4.29
N SER A 124 13.56 6.96 -5.02
CA SER A 124 14.38 6.82 -6.22
C SER A 124 13.55 6.24 -7.37
N PRO A 125 13.72 6.75 -8.60
CA PRO A 125 13.14 6.13 -9.77
C PRO A 125 13.74 4.73 -9.99
N GLU A 126 12.95 3.84 -10.56
CA GLU A 126 13.37 2.49 -10.93
C GLU A 126 13.07 2.26 -12.42
N PRO A 127 13.76 1.32 -13.09
CA PRO A 127 13.49 1.03 -14.49
C PRO A 127 12.03 0.63 -14.73
N ASP A 128 11.46 1.23 -15.76
CA ASP A 128 10.14 0.89 -16.28
C ASP A 128 10.10 -0.59 -16.69
N ARG A 129 9.02 -1.27 -16.31
CA ARG A 129 8.78 -2.68 -16.67
C ARG A 129 7.29 -2.97 -16.59
N ASP A 130 6.84 -3.93 -17.39
CA ASP A 130 5.44 -4.38 -17.42
C ASP A 130 4.44 -3.25 -17.71
N GLY A 131 4.88 -2.20 -18.43
CA GLY A 131 4.07 -1.01 -18.73
C GLY A 131 3.84 -0.08 -17.53
N LEU A 132 4.65 -0.21 -16.49
CA LEU A 132 4.57 0.57 -15.26
C LEU A 132 5.82 1.44 -15.08
N GLN A 133 5.59 2.66 -14.59
CA GLN A 133 6.65 3.49 -14.04
C GLN A 133 6.82 3.17 -12.56
N TRP A 134 8.06 2.91 -12.17
CA TRP A 134 8.37 2.41 -10.85
C TRP A 134 9.12 3.43 -10.00
N VAL A 135 8.72 3.51 -8.74
CA VAL A 135 9.41 4.29 -7.71
C VAL A 135 9.72 3.40 -6.53
N ARG A 136 10.97 3.40 -6.08
CA ARG A 136 11.35 2.81 -4.80
C ARG A 136 11.27 3.88 -3.71
N ALA A 137 10.55 3.57 -2.63
CA ALA A 137 10.58 4.26 -1.37
C ALA A 137 11.36 3.42 -0.34
N THR A 138 12.46 3.96 0.15
CA THR A 138 13.32 3.31 1.15
C THR A 138 13.21 4.09 2.46
N PRO A 139 12.78 3.47 3.58
CA PRO A 139 12.77 4.13 4.88
C PRO A 139 14.14 4.71 5.22
N GLN A 140 14.18 5.92 5.78
CA GLN A 140 15.42 6.52 6.25
C GLN A 140 15.90 5.91 7.58
N SER A 141 14.98 5.34 8.38
CA SER A 141 15.31 4.61 9.59
C SER A 141 15.50 3.11 9.30
N PRO A 142 16.66 2.52 9.62
CA PRO A 142 16.97 1.13 9.30
C PRO A 142 16.28 0.12 10.24
N ASP A 143 15.76 0.56 11.38
CA ASP A 143 15.18 -0.30 12.42
C ASP A 143 13.70 -0.65 12.16
N GLY A 144 13.16 -0.19 11.04
CA GLY A 144 11.77 -0.41 10.65
C GLY A 144 11.46 -1.86 10.25
N GLN A 145 10.17 -2.21 10.30
CA GLN A 145 9.70 -3.49 9.75
C GLN A 145 9.78 -3.52 8.22
N ILE A 146 9.70 -2.37 7.56
CA ILE A 146 9.77 -2.27 6.10
C ILE A 146 11.22 -2.00 5.70
N ARG A 147 11.71 -2.71 4.69
CA ARG A 147 13.03 -2.48 4.07
C ARG A 147 12.93 -1.62 2.82
N SER A 148 11.94 -1.87 1.98
CA SER A 148 11.62 -1.00 0.84
C SER A 148 10.19 -1.24 0.36
N VAL A 149 9.63 -0.22 -0.31
CA VAL A 149 8.35 -0.31 -1.02
C VAL A 149 8.60 0.15 -2.45
N MET A 150 8.27 -0.67 -3.44
CA MET A 150 8.18 -0.24 -4.82
C MET A 150 6.72 0.09 -5.15
N VAL A 151 6.50 1.26 -5.76
CA VAL A 151 5.18 1.72 -6.22
C VAL A 151 5.20 1.69 -7.74
N GLY A 152 4.30 0.90 -8.32
CA GLY A 152 4.08 0.80 -9.75
C GLY A 152 2.84 1.59 -10.15
N LEU A 153 3.00 2.51 -11.09
CA LEU A 153 1.96 3.42 -11.56
C LEU A 153 1.80 3.31 -13.08
N HIS A 154 0.55 3.37 -13.55
CA HIS A 154 0.26 3.63 -14.95
C HIS A 154 0.20 5.13 -15.19
N ALA A 155 0.83 5.60 -16.27
CA ALA A 155 0.53 6.91 -16.84
C ALA A 155 -0.78 6.80 -17.63
N ALA A 156 -1.89 7.32 -17.09
CA ALA A 156 -3.18 7.32 -17.76
C ALA A 156 -3.59 8.75 -18.17
N LEU A 157 -4.52 8.84 -19.13
CA LEU A 157 -4.99 10.12 -19.68
C LEU A 157 -5.61 11.04 -18.63
N ASN A 158 -6.22 10.47 -17.59
CA ASN A 158 -6.89 11.19 -16.50
C ASN A 158 -6.00 11.39 -15.26
N GLY A 159 -4.69 11.19 -15.41
CA GLY A 159 -3.71 11.24 -14.34
C GLY A 159 -3.16 9.85 -13.98
N PRO A 160 -2.25 9.77 -13.01
CA PRO A 160 -1.63 8.51 -12.62
C PRO A 160 -2.60 7.54 -11.94
N GLU A 161 -2.47 6.26 -12.24
CA GLU A 161 -3.26 5.20 -11.59
C GLU A 161 -2.35 4.23 -10.85
N LEU A 162 -2.73 3.89 -9.62
CA LEU A 162 -1.99 2.92 -8.81
C LEU A 162 -2.23 1.51 -9.35
N ALA A 163 -1.16 0.84 -9.75
CA ALA A 163 -1.22 -0.51 -10.31
C ALA A 163 -0.65 -1.56 -9.36
N MET A 164 0.45 -1.24 -8.66
CA MET A 164 1.13 -2.22 -7.82
C MET A 164 1.85 -1.59 -6.63
N LEU A 165 1.87 -2.31 -5.51
CA LEU A 165 2.84 -2.14 -4.44
C LEU A 165 3.64 -3.43 -4.28
N ASP A 166 4.96 -3.33 -4.17
CA ASP A 166 5.84 -4.44 -3.85
C ASP A 166 6.67 -4.10 -2.63
N VAL A 167 6.36 -4.74 -1.51
CA VAL A 167 6.94 -4.44 -0.21
C VAL A 167 7.88 -5.55 0.19
N GLN A 168 9.10 -5.17 0.53
CA GLN A 168 10.05 -6.05 1.19
C GLN A 168 10.18 -5.63 2.64
N ASP A 169 9.98 -6.57 3.56
CA ASP A 169 10.18 -6.36 4.99
C ASP A 169 11.61 -6.70 5.44
N SER A 170 11.95 -6.34 6.67
CA SER A 170 13.29 -6.57 7.25
C SER A 170 13.59 -8.04 7.53
N LEU A 171 12.56 -8.89 7.59
CA LEU A 171 12.69 -10.34 7.76
C LEU A 171 12.86 -11.08 6.41
N GLY A 172 12.82 -10.36 5.28
CA GLY A 172 12.99 -10.93 3.95
C GLY A 172 11.70 -11.46 3.32
N GLN A 173 10.54 -11.22 3.94
CA GLN A 173 9.25 -11.47 3.31
C GLN A 173 8.99 -10.42 2.22
N ARG A 174 8.40 -10.86 1.12
CA ARG A 174 7.96 -10.00 0.02
C ARG A 174 6.45 -10.04 -0.10
N SER A 175 5.80 -8.89 -0.13
CA SER A 175 4.35 -8.75 -0.30
C SER A 175 4.05 -7.91 -1.53
N VAL A 176 3.51 -8.52 -2.57
CA VAL A 176 3.10 -7.84 -3.80
C VAL A 176 1.59 -7.65 -3.79
N LEU A 177 1.11 -6.41 -3.82
CA LEU A 177 -0.30 -6.04 -3.95
C LEU A 177 -0.52 -5.49 -5.36
N SER A 178 -1.28 -6.21 -6.17
CA SER A 178 -1.70 -5.78 -7.51
C SER A 178 -3.11 -5.22 -7.43
N PHE A 179 -3.33 -4.04 -8.01
CA PHE A 179 -4.62 -3.36 -8.01
C PHE A 179 -5.28 -3.47 -9.39
N ALA A 180 -6.61 -3.58 -9.39
CA ALA A 180 -7.43 -3.63 -10.58
C ALA A 180 -8.67 -2.76 -10.42
N ALA A 181 -9.20 -2.27 -11.55
CA ALA A 181 -10.31 -1.31 -11.61
C ALA A 181 -10.12 -0.15 -10.61
N PHE A 182 -8.98 0.53 -10.73
CA PHE A 182 -8.66 1.66 -9.89
C PHE A 182 -9.57 2.84 -10.23
N GLU A 183 -10.30 3.34 -9.25
CA GLU A 183 -11.10 4.54 -9.34
C GLU A 183 -10.43 5.64 -8.52
N SER A 184 -10.03 6.73 -9.17
CA SER A 184 -9.52 7.93 -8.49
C SER A 184 -10.66 8.83 -8.05
N ASN A 185 -10.58 9.33 -6.82
CA ASN A 185 -11.56 10.23 -6.21
C ASN A 185 -13.04 9.77 -6.28
N PRO A 186 -13.36 8.48 -6.01
CA PRO A 186 -14.75 8.04 -6.01
C PRO A 186 -15.53 8.71 -4.88
N SER A 187 -16.84 8.84 -5.07
CA SER A 187 -17.76 9.19 -3.98
C SER A 187 -17.84 8.02 -3.01
N LEU A 188 -17.25 8.18 -1.83
CA LEU A 188 -17.29 7.19 -0.76
C LEU A 188 -18.49 7.46 0.17
N PRO A 189 -19.30 6.45 0.52
CA PRO A 189 -20.38 6.62 1.47
C PRO A 189 -19.90 7.17 2.83
N PRO A 190 -20.73 7.96 3.54
CA PRO A 190 -20.46 8.30 4.92
C PRO A 190 -20.27 7.03 5.76
N GLY A 191 -19.17 6.98 6.51
CA GLY A 191 -18.89 5.84 7.40
C GLY A 191 -18.10 4.69 6.78
N THR A 192 -17.59 4.80 5.54
CA THR A 192 -16.71 3.78 4.92
C THR A 192 -15.58 3.32 5.85
N PHE A 193 -14.98 4.25 6.60
CA PHE A 193 -13.86 4.00 7.50
C PHE A 193 -14.25 3.86 8.98
N VAL A 194 -15.54 3.86 9.29
CA VAL A 194 -16.01 3.65 10.67
C VAL A 194 -16.08 2.15 10.94
N PHE A 195 -15.28 1.66 11.88
CA PHE A 195 -15.33 0.27 12.30
C PHE A 195 -16.21 0.11 13.55
N LYS A 196 -17.14 -0.85 13.50
CA LYS A 196 -17.92 -1.29 14.65
C LYS A 196 -17.67 -2.78 14.86
N ALA A 197 -17.15 -3.14 16.03
CA ALA A 197 -16.95 -4.54 16.39
C ALA A 197 -18.29 -5.30 16.34
N PRO A 198 -18.35 -6.48 15.69
CA PRO A 198 -19.53 -7.33 15.71
C PRO A 198 -19.92 -7.74 17.12
N ALA A 199 -21.21 -7.99 17.34
CA ALA A 199 -21.69 -8.51 18.61
C ALA A 199 -21.03 -9.86 18.93
N GLY A 200 -20.48 -9.99 20.14
CA GLY A 200 -19.82 -11.22 20.59
C GLY A 200 -18.39 -11.42 20.10
N ALA A 201 -17.82 -10.50 19.31
CA ALA A 201 -16.41 -10.56 18.93
C ALA A 201 -15.49 -10.23 20.11
N ALA A 202 -14.41 -10.99 20.28
CA ALA A 202 -13.41 -10.71 21.31
C ALA A 202 -12.55 -9.50 20.89
N VAL A 203 -12.59 -8.42 21.67
CA VAL A 203 -11.82 -7.19 21.38
C VAL A 203 -10.53 -7.17 22.19
N ILE A 204 -9.39 -7.18 21.50
CA ILE A 204 -8.05 -7.16 22.08
C ILE A 204 -7.40 -5.79 21.80
N ARG A 205 -6.88 -5.16 22.86
CA ARG A 205 -6.08 -3.93 22.81
C ARG A 205 -4.71 -4.20 23.43
N PRO A 206 -3.74 -4.67 22.61
CA PRO A 206 -2.40 -4.97 23.07
C PRO A 206 -1.58 -3.70 23.31
#